data_AF-A0A257SM89-F1
#
_entry.id   AF-A0A257SM89-F1
#
_cell.length_a   1.000
_cell.length_b   1.000
_cell.length_c   1.000
_cell.angle_alpha   90.00
_cell.angle_beta   90.00
_cell.angle_gamma   90.00
#
_symmetry.space_group_name_H-M   'P 1'
#
loop_
_entity.id
_entity.type
_entity.pdbx_description
1 polymer ?
#
loop_
_entity_poly.entity_id
_entity_poly.type
_entity_poly.pdbx_seq_one_letter_code
_entity_poly.pdbx_strand_id
1 'polypeptide(L)'
;MRDAGSTLPIIMLTARGDLPDRVKGLEVGADDYLPKPFEPRELVARIRAVLRRVAETVTVAPAPGNIAFGPFTLALDTRVLWRGDQRLALTDTEFSLLHALASHPWQPLSRDRLLNMTHDQEEIPGPRGIDVFVSRLRRIIEEDPAQPCYLQTVWGRGYVFVPDGDDRERP
;
A
#
# COMPACT_ATOMS: atom_id res chain seq x y z
N MET A 1 7.65 18.51 -20.44
CA MET A 1 7.58 17.65 -21.64
C MET A 1 7.22 16.26 -21.15
N ARG A 2 6.08 15.71 -21.59
CA ARG A 2 5.69 14.33 -21.29
C ARG A 2 6.56 13.42 -22.15
N ASP A 3 7.11 12.36 -21.56
CA ASP A 3 7.61 11.21 -22.30
C ASP A 3 6.72 10.01 -21.97
N ALA A 4 6.48 9.18 -22.97
CA ALA A 4 5.33 8.30 -23.08
C ALA A 4 5.32 7.14 -22.05
N GLY A 5 4.20 6.95 -21.35
CA GLY A 5 3.91 5.70 -20.61
C GLY A 5 3.27 5.85 -19.22
N SER A 6 3.17 7.05 -18.66
CA SER A 6 2.69 7.22 -17.29
C SER A 6 1.16 7.41 -17.23
N THR A 7 0.46 6.42 -16.68
CA THR A 7 -0.98 6.47 -16.31
C THR A 7 -1.18 7.01 -14.89
N LEU A 8 -0.30 7.90 -14.44
CA LEU A 8 -0.42 8.54 -13.12
C LEU A 8 -1.17 9.88 -13.27
N PRO A 9 -2.30 10.08 -12.59
CA PRO A 9 -2.98 11.37 -12.60
C PRO A 9 -2.14 12.40 -11.85
N ILE A 10 -1.75 13.48 -12.54
CA ILE A 10 -0.95 14.56 -11.98
C ILE A 10 -1.89 15.66 -11.49
N ILE A 11 -1.88 15.95 -10.19
CA ILE A 11 -2.56 17.11 -9.63
C ILE A 11 -1.50 18.19 -9.36
N MET A 12 -1.57 19.28 -10.10
CA MET A 12 -0.62 20.39 -10.00
C MET A 12 -1.18 21.48 -9.07
N LEU A 13 -0.38 21.92 -8.10
CA LEU A 13 -0.70 23.03 -7.20
C LEU A 13 0.36 24.11 -7.34
N THR A 14 -0.04 25.34 -7.67
CA THR A 14 0.86 26.49 -7.71
C THR A 14 0.47 27.51 -6.65
N ALA A 15 1.49 28.07 -5.98
CA ALA A 15 1.34 29.12 -4.98
C ALA A 15 1.77 30.46 -5.58
N ARG A 16 0.79 31.23 -6.08
CA ARG A 16 0.68 32.71 -5.97
C ARG A 16 -0.42 33.20 -6.90
N GLY A 17 -1.30 34.04 -6.36
CA GLY A 17 -2.40 34.66 -7.09
C GLY A 17 -1.90 35.72 -8.08
N ASP A 18 -2.45 35.71 -9.28
CA ASP A 18 -3.40 36.74 -9.75
C ASP A 18 -4.00 36.29 -11.10
N LEU A 19 -5.32 36.50 -11.26
CA LEU A 19 -6.02 36.36 -12.54
C LEU A 19 -5.54 37.51 -13.45
N PRO A 20 -4.97 37.26 -14.63
CA PRO A 20 -5.80 36.84 -15.77
C PRO A 20 -5.01 36.09 -16.87
N ASP A 21 -5.06 34.76 -16.93
CA ASP A 21 -4.72 34.03 -18.18
C ASP A 21 -5.55 32.73 -18.29
N ARG A 22 -6.82 32.88 -17.95
CA ARG A 22 -7.80 31.79 -17.76
C ARG A 22 -8.31 31.16 -19.06
N VAL A 23 -7.73 31.45 -20.22
CA VAL A 23 -8.28 31.03 -21.53
C VAL A 23 -7.27 30.34 -22.47
N LYS A 24 -5.99 30.19 -22.09
CA LYS A 24 -5.00 29.54 -22.99
C LYS A 24 -4.41 28.20 -22.51
N GLY A 25 -4.91 27.68 -21.39
CA GLY A 25 -4.46 26.42 -20.79
C GLY A 25 -5.42 25.24 -20.94
N LEU A 26 -6.34 25.27 -21.91
CA LEU A 26 -7.37 24.23 -22.09
C LEU A 26 -7.04 23.20 -23.20
N GLU A 27 -5.85 23.24 -23.79
CA GLU A 27 -5.47 22.34 -24.89
C GLU A 27 -4.38 21.30 -24.55
N VAL A 28 -4.03 21.11 -23.26
CA VAL A 28 -3.03 20.08 -22.87
C VAL A 28 -3.51 19.22 -21.69
N GLY A 29 -4.65 18.54 -21.86
CA GLY A 29 -5.04 17.32 -21.14
C GLY A 29 -4.89 17.30 -19.61
N ALA A 30 -5.76 18.03 -18.91
CA ALA A 30 -5.97 17.92 -17.46
C ALA A 30 -7.43 17.52 -17.18
N ASP A 31 -7.65 16.58 -16.25
CA ASP A 31 -8.98 16.01 -15.95
C ASP A 31 -9.76 16.74 -14.84
N ASP A 32 -9.15 17.67 -14.09
CA ASP A 32 -9.93 18.51 -13.17
C ASP A 32 -9.16 19.76 -12.75
N TYR A 33 -9.89 20.86 -12.51
CA TYR A 33 -9.35 22.16 -12.12
C TYR A 33 -10.14 22.68 -10.92
N LEU A 34 -9.49 22.93 -9.78
CA LEU A 34 -10.16 23.42 -8.57
C LEU A 34 -9.43 24.62 -7.95
N PRO A 35 -10.05 25.82 -7.94
CA PRO A 35 -9.48 26.98 -7.26
C PRO A 35 -9.80 26.96 -5.75
N LYS A 36 -8.86 27.46 -4.92
CA LYS A 36 -9.09 27.69 -3.48
C LYS A 36 -10.02 28.89 -3.24
N PRO A 37 -10.76 28.92 -2.11
CA PRO A 37 -10.75 27.94 -1.00
C PRO A 37 -11.71 26.76 -1.25
N PHE A 38 -11.29 25.54 -0.88
CA PHE A 38 -12.12 24.32 -0.97
C PHE A 38 -12.23 23.62 0.39
N GLU A 39 -13.33 22.90 0.61
CA GLU A 39 -13.64 22.24 1.88
C GLU A 39 -12.95 20.85 1.98
N PRO A 40 -12.32 20.47 3.12
CA PRO A 40 -11.53 19.24 3.24
C PRO A 40 -12.27 17.93 2.92
N ARG A 41 -13.61 17.91 3.07
CA ARG A 41 -14.45 16.73 2.79
C ARG A 41 -14.59 16.47 1.29
N GLU A 42 -14.56 17.52 0.48
CA GLU A 42 -14.65 17.41 -0.98
C GLU A 42 -13.37 16.81 -1.57
N LEU A 43 -12.21 17.14 -1.00
CA LEU A 43 -10.91 16.56 -1.37
C LEU A 43 -10.89 15.05 -1.14
N VAL A 44 -11.36 14.58 0.03
CA VAL A 44 -11.42 13.15 0.35
C VAL A 44 -12.37 12.40 -0.59
N ALA A 45 -13.51 13.00 -0.94
CA ALA A 45 -14.47 12.38 -1.86
C ALA A 45 -13.90 12.24 -3.28
N ARG A 46 -13.18 13.26 -3.78
CA ARG A 46 -12.52 13.21 -5.09
C ARG A 46 -11.37 12.20 -5.14
N ILE A 47 -10.56 12.11 -4.09
CA ILE A 47 -9.52 11.08 -3.97
C ILE A 47 -10.13 9.68 -4.05
N ARG A 48 -11.22 9.41 -3.31
CA ARG A 48 -11.93 8.12 -3.37
C ARG A 48 -12.51 7.81 -4.75
N ALA A 49 -13.05 8.82 -5.43
CA ALA A 49 -13.62 8.65 -6.77
C ALA A 49 -12.55 8.33 -7.83
N VAL A 50 -11.37 8.96 -7.74
CA VAL A 50 -10.22 8.68 -8.62
C VAL A 50 -9.64 7.28 -8.35
N LEU A 51 -9.48 6.89 -7.07
CA LEU A 51 -8.97 5.57 -6.70
C LEU A 51 -9.87 4.42 -7.20
N ARG A 52 -11.20 4.61 -7.18
CA ARG A 52 -12.15 3.64 -7.75
C ARG A 52 -11.99 3.45 -9.26
N ARG A 53 -11.60 4.50 -9.98
CA ARG A 53 -11.41 4.48 -11.44
C ARG A 53 -10.08 3.84 -11.86
N VAL A 54 -9.08 3.84 -10.98
CA VAL A 54 -7.80 3.13 -11.20
C VAL A 54 -7.94 1.63 -10.93
N ALA A 55 -8.82 1.23 -9.99
CA ALA A 55 -9.14 -0.17 -9.72
C ALA A 55 -9.83 -0.89 -10.88
N GLU A 56 -10.40 -0.16 -11.86
CA GLU A 56 -11.07 -0.74 -13.04
C GLU A 56 -10.09 -1.20 -14.14
N THR A 57 -8.79 -0.90 -14.03
CA THR A 57 -7.78 -1.24 -15.05
C THR A 57 -7.02 -2.56 -14.79
N VAL A 58 -7.29 -3.26 -13.68
CA VAL A 58 -6.72 -4.60 -13.43
C VAL A 58 -7.85 -5.65 -13.49
N THR A 59 -8.05 -6.18 -14.70
CA THR A 59 -8.87 -7.37 -14.95
C THR A 59 -8.27 -8.59 -14.25
N VAL A 60 -8.78 -8.93 -13.07
CA VAL A 60 -9.36 -10.22 -12.65
C VAL A 60 -10.00 -9.94 -11.30
N ALA A 61 -11.33 -10.05 -11.20
CA ALA A 61 -12.00 -9.96 -9.91
C ALA A 61 -11.42 -11.05 -8.99
N PRO A 62 -10.79 -10.71 -7.84
CA PRO A 62 -10.32 -11.73 -6.94
C PRO A 62 -11.52 -12.52 -6.43
N ALA A 63 -11.42 -13.85 -6.48
CA ALA A 63 -12.32 -14.73 -5.76
C ALA A 63 -12.43 -14.26 -4.29
N PRO A 64 -13.59 -14.46 -3.62
CA PRO A 64 -13.77 -13.98 -2.26
C PRO A 64 -12.75 -14.68 -1.34
N GLY A 65 -11.66 -13.98 -1.01
CA GLY A 65 -10.59 -14.52 -0.16
C GLY A 65 -9.15 -14.20 -0.56
N ASN A 66 -8.83 -13.28 -1.48
CA ASN A 66 -7.43 -12.91 -1.76
C ASN A 66 -7.13 -11.45 -1.36
N ILE A 67 -5.89 -11.19 -0.90
CA ILE A 67 -5.38 -9.84 -0.64
C ILE A 67 -4.31 -9.51 -1.68
N ALA A 68 -4.50 -8.46 -2.47
CA ALA A 68 -3.53 -8.01 -3.47
C ALA A 68 -2.78 -6.75 -2.99
N PHE A 69 -1.48 -6.67 -3.27
CA PHE A 69 -0.64 -5.51 -2.97
C PHE A 69 0.60 -5.52 -3.87
N GLY A 70 0.98 -4.37 -4.43
CA GLY A 70 2.07 -4.30 -5.40
C GLY A 70 1.97 -5.40 -6.48
N PRO A 71 3.05 -6.16 -6.76
CA PRO A 71 3.02 -7.30 -7.68
C PRO A 71 2.52 -8.61 -7.05
N PHE A 72 2.04 -8.58 -5.80
CA PHE A 72 1.75 -9.76 -5.01
C PHE A 72 0.24 -10.03 -4.86
N THR A 73 -0.08 -11.32 -4.72
CA THR A 73 -1.41 -11.79 -4.33
C THR A 73 -1.28 -12.84 -3.23
N LEU A 74 -1.82 -12.55 -2.05
CA LEU A 74 -1.93 -13.48 -0.94
C LEU A 74 -3.26 -14.24 -1.06
N ALA A 75 -3.18 -15.50 -1.45
CA ALA A 75 -4.33 -16.39 -1.57
C ALA A 75 -4.64 -17.03 -0.21
N LEU A 76 -5.77 -16.66 0.40
CA LEU A 76 -6.07 -17.07 1.78
C LEU A 76 -6.58 -18.51 1.90
N ASP A 77 -7.19 -19.02 0.83
CA ASP A 77 -7.70 -20.39 0.74
C ASP A 77 -6.59 -21.44 0.71
N THR A 78 -5.55 -21.16 -0.07
CA THR A 78 -4.42 -22.04 -0.33
C THR A 78 -3.21 -21.71 0.53
N ARG A 79 -3.26 -20.58 1.25
CA ARG A 79 -2.16 -20.03 2.06
C ARG A 79 -0.88 -19.82 1.25
N VAL A 80 -1.02 -19.26 0.06
CA VAL A 80 0.08 -19.06 -0.89
C VAL A 80 0.26 -17.58 -1.19
N LEU A 81 1.52 -17.14 -1.25
CA LEU A 81 1.89 -15.84 -1.82
C LEU A 81 2.31 -16.02 -3.28
N TRP A 82 1.72 -15.22 -4.15
CA TRP A 82 2.06 -15.15 -5.57
C TRP A 82 2.73 -13.82 -5.87
N ARG A 83 3.68 -13.82 -6.81
CA ARG A 83 4.22 -12.62 -7.48
C ARG A 83 4.01 -12.78 -8.98
N GLY A 84 2.95 -12.21 -9.52
CA GLY A 84 2.43 -12.63 -10.83
C GLY A 84 2.16 -14.14 -10.83
N ASP A 85 2.73 -14.88 -11.79
CA ASP A 85 2.58 -16.34 -11.89
C ASP A 85 3.59 -17.14 -11.04
N GLN A 86 4.51 -16.45 -10.34
CA GLN A 86 5.51 -17.12 -9.51
C GLN A 86 4.95 -17.38 -8.10
N ARG A 87 4.88 -18.65 -7.71
CA ARG A 87 4.60 -19.06 -6.34
C ARG A 87 5.80 -18.80 -5.43
N LEU A 88 5.58 -18.04 -4.36
CA LEU A 88 6.55 -17.82 -3.29
C LEU A 88 6.18 -18.68 -2.08
N ALA A 89 7.14 -19.46 -1.58
CA ALA A 89 6.93 -20.29 -0.41
C ALA A 89 7.01 -19.43 0.87
N LEU A 90 5.97 -19.51 1.69
CA LEU A 90 5.94 -18.99 3.05
C LEU A 90 5.80 -20.18 4.00
N THR A 91 6.45 -20.10 5.16
CA THR A 91 6.07 -20.94 6.30
C THR A 91 4.69 -20.52 6.82
N ASP A 92 4.04 -21.40 7.59
CA ASP A 92 2.72 -21.10 8.17
C ASP A 92 2.72 -19.85 9.07
N THR A 93 3.81 -19.66 9.81
CA THR A 93 4.00 -18.49 10.68
C THR A 93 4.22 -17.21 9.86
N GLU A 94 5.01 -17.27 8.79
CA GLU A 94 5.21 -16.12 7.88
C GLU A 94 3.91 -15.75 7.18
N PHE A 95 3.16 -16.73 6.68
CA PHE A 95 1.86 -16.51 6.07
C PHE A 95 0.90 -15.85 7.06
N SER A 96 0.80 -16.39 8.28
CA SER A 96 -0.14 -15.89 9.27
C SER A 96 0.22 -14.48 9.75
N LEU A 97 1.52 -14.18 9.88
CA LEU A 97 1.99 -12.84 10.20
C LEU A 97 1.69 -11.85 9.06
N LEU A 98 1.98 -12.22 7.82
CA LEU A 98 1.69 -11.38 6.66
C LEU A 98 0.19 -11.15 6.52
N HIS A 99 -0.64 -12.18 6.69
CA HIS A 99 -2.09 -12.07 6.70
C HIS A 99 -2.59 -11.14 7.81
N ALA A 100 -2.09 -11.29 9.05
CA ALA A 100 -2.48 -10.43 10.17
C ALA A 100 -2.22 -8.94 9.87
N LEU A 101 -1.06 -8.65 9.29
CA LEU A 101 -0.65 -7.30 8.88
C LEU A 101 -1.47 -6.79 7.68
N ALA A 102 -1.61 -7.59 6.63
CA ALA A 102 -2.29 -7.23 5.40
C ALA A 102 -3.81 -7.05 5.58
N SER A 103 -4.41 -7.73 6.55
CA SER A 103 -5.81 -7.55 6.96
C SER A 103 -6.04 -6.28 7.79
N HIS A 104 -4.97 -5.58 8.21
CA HIS A 104 -5.03 -4.31 8.93
C HIS A 104 -4.13 -3.24 8.24
N PRO A 105 -4.41 -2.91 6.97
CA PRO A 105 -3.57 -1.98 6.23
C PRO A 105 -3.57 -0.60 6.89
N TRP A 106 -2.42 0.07 6.86
CA TRP A 106 -2.19 1.41 7.44
C TRP A 106 -2.38 1.50 8.96
N GLN A 107 -2.59 0.38 9.65
CA GLN A 107 -2.71 0.34 11.10
C GLN A 107 -1.42 -0.21 11.72
N PRO A 108 -0.72 0.57 12.57
CA PRO A 108 0.38 0.03 13.36
C PRO A 108 -0.11 -1.04 14.33
N LEU A 109 0.48 -2.23 14.25
CA LEU A 109 0.23 -3.36 15.15
C LEU A 109 1.45 -3.59 16.04
N SER A 110 1.22 -3.70 17.35
CA SER A 110 2.27 -4.01 18.32
C SER A 110 2.75 -5.45 18.20
N ARG A 111 3.97 -5.72 18.65
CA ARG A 111 4.54 -7.07 18.67
C ARG A 111 3.66 -8.04 19.46
N ASP A 112 3.16 -7.61 20.62
CA ASP A 112 2.26 -8.42 21.44
C ASP A 112 0.94 -8.69 20.72
N ARG A 113 0.39 -7.70 20.01
CA ARG A 113 -0.83 -7.89 19.23
C ARG A 113 -0.62 -8.84 18.06
N LEU A 114 0.50 -8.71 17.35
CA LEU A 114 0.87 -9.62 16.27
C LEU A 114 1.06 -11.05 16.79
N LEU A 115 1.78 -11.21 17.91
CA LEU A 115 1.97 -12.49 18.57
C LEU A 115 0.62 -13.15 18.90
N ASN A 116 -0.30 -12.38 19.49
CA ASN A 116 -1.66 -12.84 19.81
C ASN A 116 -2.47 -13.26 18.59
N MET A 117 -2.32 -12.54 17.48
CA MET A 117 -3.01 -12.86 16.23
C MET A 117 -2.42 -14.08 15.50
N THR A 118 -1.19 -14.48 15.83
CA THR A 118 -0.48 -15.59 15.18
C THR A 118 -0.30 -16.81 16.10
N HIS A 119 -0.84 -16.79 17.33
CA HIS A 119 -0.55 -17.78 18.37
C HIS A 119 -0.98 -19.22 18.03
N ASP A 120 -1.89 -19.42 17.07
CA ASP A 120 -2.32 -20.76 16.64
C ASP A 120 -1.31 -21.46 15.72
N GLN A 121 -0.16 -20.86 15.42
CA GLN A 121 0.88 -21.37 14.52
C GLN A 121 2.18 -21.61 15.28
N GLU A 122 3.15 -22.34 14.68
CA GLU A 122 4.43 -22.73 15.32
C GLU A 122 4.98 -21.62 16.24
N GLU A 123 5.33 -21.99 17.48
CA GLU A 123 5.60 -21.04 18.57
C GLU A 123 6.61 -19.97 18.17
N ILE A 124 6.12 -18.77 17.89
CA ILE A 124 6.96 -17.57 17.83
C ILE A 124 7.51 -17.37 19.25
N PRO A 125 8.84 -17.33 19.46
CA PRO A 125 9.45 -17.21 20.79
C PRO A 125 9.31 -15.77 21.32
N GLY A 126 8.09 -15.43 21.72
CA GLY A 126 7.71 -14.13 22.27
C GLY A 126 7.81 -12.96 21.27
N PRO A 127 7.68 -11.72 21.76
CA PRO A 127 7.60 -10.52 20.92
C PRO A 127 8.82 -10.28 20.02
N ARG A 128 10.01 -10.72 20.43
CA ARG A 128 11.24 -10.61 19.62
C ARG A 128 11.25 -11.57 18.42
N GLY A 129 10.50 -12.68 18.50
CA GLY A 129 10.32 -13.58 17.38
C GLY A 129 9.63 -12.90 16.19
N ILE A 130 8.71 -11.96 16.46
CA ILE A 130 8.05 -11.16 15.42
C ILE A 130 9.07 -10.43 14.54
N ASP A 131 10.12 -9.85 15.13
CA ASP A 131 11.14 -9.11 14.40
C ASP A 131 11.89 -10.02 13.39
N VAL A 132 12.14 -11.27 13.78
CA VAL A 132 12.78 -12.28 12.91
C VAL A 132 11.88 -12.61 11.72
N PHE A 133 10.60 -12.85 11.96
CA PHE A 133 9.65 -13.18 10.90
C PHE A 133 9.36 -11.98 9.99
N VAL A 134 9.28 -10.75 10.52
CA VAL A 134 9.20 -9.54 9.70
C VAL A 134 10.45 -9.39 8.82
N SER A 135 11.63 -9.64 9.38
CA SER A 135 12.89 -9.60 8.60
C SER A 135 12.89 -10.62 7.46
N ARG A 136 12.39 -11.84 7.70
CA ARG A 136 12.24 -12.86 6.65
C ARG A 136 11.22 -12.44 5.58
N LEU A 137 10.05 -11.97 5.99
CA LEU A 137 9.03 -11.47 5.07
C LEU A 137 9.57 -10.35 4.18
N ARG A 138 10.33 -9.40 4.75
CA ARG A 138 10.96 -8.32 3.97
C ARG A 138 11.88 -8.85 2.87
N ARG A 139 12.65 -9.91 3.14
CA ARG A 139 13.51 -10.55 2.13
C ARG A 139 12.73 -11.23 1.01
N ILE A 140 11.45 -11.49 1.21
CA ILE A 140 10.57 -12.14 0.23
C ILE A 140 9.79 -11.10 -0.58
N ILE A 141 9.28 -10.05 0.08
CA ILE A 141 8.28 -9.14 -0.54
C ILE A 141 8.81 -7.75 -0.85
N GLU A 142 9.94 -7.34 -0.26
CA GLU A 142 10.55 -6.03 -0.54
C GLU A 142 11.60 -6.14 -1.63
N GLU A 143 11.78 -5.06 -2.38
CA GLU A 143 12.91 -4.93 -3.32
C GLU A 143 14.23 -4.75 -2.55
N ASP A 144 14.24 -3.85 -1.56
CA ASP A 144 15.33 -3.70 -0.60
C ASP A 144 14.81 -3.93 0.84
N PRO A 145 15.17 -5.04 1.49
CA PRO A 145 14.76 -5.33 2.87
C PRO A 145 15.23 -4.29 3.91
N ALA A 146 16.27 -3.52 3.60
CA ALA A 146 16.75 -2.43 4.47
C ALA A 146 15.94 -1.13 4.30
N GLN A 147 15.21 -0.99 3.19
CA GLN A 147 14.33 0.13 2.89
C GLN A 147 12.92 -0.40 2.55
N PRO A 148 12.20 -0.96 3.55
CA PRO A 148 10.96 -1.66 3.31
C PRO A 148 9.82 -0.70 2.96
N CYS A 149 9.13 -0.99 1.85
CA CYS A 149 7.99 -0.23 1.38
C CYS A 149 6.67 -0.78 1.92
N TYR A 150 6.50 -2.11 1.99
CA TYR A 150 5.26 -2.75 2.41
C TYR A 150 5.20 -2.99 3.92
N LEU A 151 6.29 -3.44 4.54
CA LEU A 151 6.36 -3.76 5.96
C LEU A 151 7.21 -2.74 6.70
N GLN A 152 6.61 -1.61 7.06
CA GLN A 152 7.33 -0.51 7.68
C GLN A 152 7.40 -0.65 9.21
N THR A 153 8.48 -0.16 9.80
CA THR A 153 8.65 -0.09 11.26
C THR A 153 8.08 1.22 11.78
N VAL A 154 7.17 1.14 12.75
CA VAL A 154 6.73 2.31 13.52
C VAL A 154 7.42 2.24 14.88
N TRP A 155 8.46 3.05 15.07
CA TRP A 155 9.30 3.04 16.26
C TRP A 155 8.47 3.19 17.55
N GLY A 156 8.71 2.32 18.52
CA GLY A 156 7.96 2.28 19.78
C GLY A 156 6.52 1.75 19.68
N ARG A 157 6.01 1.44 18.48
CA ARG A 157 4.63 0.94 18.28
C ARG A 157 4.56 -0.44 17.66
N GLY A 158 5.47 -0.81 16.75
CA GLY A 158 5.50 -2.12 16.10
C GLY A 158 5.64 -2.00 14.59
N TYR A 159 4.77 -2.68 13.84
CA TYR A 159 4.85 -2.79 12.39
C TYR A 159 3.55 -2.36 11.73
N VAL A 160 3.64 -1.79 10.53
CA VAL A 160 2.49 -1.42 9.72
C VAL A 160 2.64 -1.99 8.31
N PHE A 161 1.52 -2.43 7.75
CA PHE A 161 1.44 -2.83 6.35
C PHE A 161 0.97 -1.67 5.48
N VAL A 162 1.71 -1.41 4.41
CA VAL A 162 1.49 -0.32 3.46
C VAL A 162 1.30 -0.93 2.06
N PRO A 163 0.07 -1.17 1.60
CA PRO A 163 -0.21 -1.91 0.37
C PRO A 163 0.35 -1.25 -0.90
N ASP A 164 0.44 0.08 -0.89
CA ASP A 164 0.86 0.88 -2.04
C ASP A 164 2.39 1.05 -2.11
N GLY A 165 3.12 0.60 -1.09
CA GLY A 165 4.58 0.73 -1.03
C GLY A 165 5.10 2.16 -0.95
N ASP A 166 4.25 3.14 -0.60
CA ASP A 166 4.60 4.56 -0.64
C ASP A 166 5.42 4.98 0.60
N ASP A 167 6.65 5.43 0.35
CA ASP A 167 7.65 5.84 1.35
C ASP A 167 7.34 7.26 1.86
N ARG A 168 6.19 7.43 2.53
CA ARG A 168 5.72 8.73 3.05
C ARG A 168 6.30 9.06 4.42
N GLU A 169 7.62 9.03 4.56
CA GLU A 169 8.36 9.77 5.61
C GLU A 169 9.87 9.53 5.46
N ARG A 170 10.54 10.36 4.64
CA ARG A 170 11.93 10.73 4.91
C ARG A 170 12.06 12.26 4.96
N PRO A 171 12.62 12.82 6.05
CA PRO A 171 12.96 14.23 6.15
C PRO A 171 14.10 14.62 5.21
#